data_AF-A0A920VXF8-F1
#
_entry.id   AF-A0A920VXF8-F1
#
_cell.length_a   1.000
_cell.length_b   1.000
_cell.length_c   1.000
_cell.angle_alpha   90.00
_cell.angle_beta   90.00
_cell.angle_gamma   90.00
#
_symmetry.space_group_name_H-M   'P 1'
#
loop_
_entity.id
_entity.type
_entity.pdbx_description
1 polymer ?
#
loop_
_entity_poly.entity_id
_entity_poly.type
_entity_poly.pdbx_seq_one_letter_code
_entity_poly.pdbx_strand_id
1 'polypeptide(L)'
;MEGSADNSIDFQEFMIQPFGFNTFKSALRCGVEIFHELKNFLRIKIFKTSVGDEGGFSPQLKTAEEGNRAILEAIKTSGYKAGKGCFFMSRPSFF
;
A
#
# COMPACT_ATOMS: atom_id res chain seq x y z
N MET A 1 31.37 9.57 -13.24
CA MET A 1 30.58 10.72 -12.76
C MET A 1 29.47 10.89 -13.77
N GLU A 2 28.18 10.67 -13.51
CA GLU A 2 27.38 10.78 -12.28
C GLU A 2 26.56 9.49 -12.04
N GLY A 3 26.34 9.15 -10.77
CA GLY A 3 25.63 7.94 -10.34
C GLY A 3 24.11 8.11 -10.47
N SER A 4 23.48 7.10 -11.07
CA SER A 4 22.03 6.97 -11.12
C SER A 4 21.47 6.77 -9.71
N ALA A 5 20.69 7.74 -9.24
CA ALA A 5 19.66 7.67 -8.19
C ALA A 5 19.94 6.76 -6.97
N ASP A 6 20.41 7.36 -5.88
CA ASP A 6 20.54 6.79 -4.55
C ASP A 6 19.18 6.63 -3.82
N ASN A 7 18.23 5.89 -4.41
CA ASN A 7 16.96 5.51 -3.77
C ASN A 7 16.67 4.02 -4.00
N SER A 8 17.21 3.17 -3.15
CA SER A 8 17.10 1.70 -3.16
C SER A 8 15.69 1.12 -2.89
N ILE A 9 14.62 1.92 -2.99
CA ILE A 9 13.21 1.47 -3.00
C ILE A 9 12.76 1.02 -4.40
N ASP A 10 13.67 1.02 -5.38
CA ASP A 10 13.45 0.54 -6.74
C ASP A 10 12.63 -0.79 -6.78
N PHE A 11 11.32 -0.63 -7.00
CA PHE A 11 10.32 -1.63 -7.38
C PHE A 11 9.75 -2.58 -6.31
N GLN A 12 9.60 -2.14 -5.04
CA GLN A 12 8.80 -2.92 -4.08
C GLN A 12 7.30 -2.60 -4.21
N GLU A 13 6.53 -3.57 -4.69
CA GLU A 13 5.07 -3.49 -4.73
C GLU A 13 4.46 -3.93 -3.40
N PHE A 14 3.54 -3.12 -2.89
CA PHE A 14 2.82 -3.35 -1.65
C PHE A 14 1.36 -3.65 -1.95
N MET A 15 0.94 -4.87 -1.67
CA MET A 15 -0.40 -5.36 -1.95
C MET A 15 -1.16 -5.71 -0.68
N ILE A 16 -2.48 -5.58 -0.75
CA ILE A 16 -3.43 -6.05 0.25
C ILE A 16 -4.25 -7.20 -0.32
N GLN A 17 -4.45 -8.24 0.48
CA GLN A 17 -5.25 -9.40 0.11
C GLN A 17 -6.37 -9.61 1.13
N PRO A 18 -7.62 -9.25 0.79
CA PRO A 18 -8.78 -9.48 1.65
C PRO A 18 -9.20 -10.96 1.59
N PHE A 19 -8.88 -11.74 2.63
CA PHE A 19 -9.06 -13.19 2.66
C PHE A 19 -10.13 -13.69 3.65
N GLY A 20 -10.55 -12.86 4.61
CA GLY A 20 -11.48 -13.28 5.68
C GLY A 20 -12.95 -12.98 5.40
N PHE A 21 -13.36 -12.88 4.14
CA PHE A 21 -14.71 -12.47 3.73
C PHE A 21 -15.45 -13.58 3.00
N ASN A 22 -16.75 -13.74 3.30
CA ASN A 22 -17.58 -14.81 2.74
C ASN A 22 -18.04 -14.54 1.29
N THR A 23 -17.82 -13.34 0.76
CA THR A 23 -18.21 -12.98 -0.61
C THR A 23 -17.17 -12.08 -1.25
N PHE A 24 -17.03 -12.19 -2.57
CA PHE A 24 -16.18 -11.28 -3.36
C PHE A 24 -16.57 -9.82 -3.16
N LYS A 25 -17.88 -9.51 -3.05
CA LYS A 25 -18.37 -8.15 -2.81
C LYS A 25 -17.81 -7.55 -1.50
N SER A 26 -17.80 -8.34 -0.42
CA SER A 26 -17.25 -7.88 0.87
C SER A 26 -15.73 -7.75 0.82
N ALA A 27 -15.04 -8.66 0.13
CA ALA A 27 -13.59 -8.60 -0.07
C ALA A 27 -13.18 -7.36 -0.87
N LEU A 28 -13.87 -7.09 -1.99
CA LEU A 28 -13.65 -5.92 -2.83
C LEU A 28 -13.90 -4.61 -2.05
N ARG A 29 -14.99 -4.54 -1.28
CA ARG A 29 -15.26 -3.37 -0.43
C ARG A 29 -14.12 -3.10 0.56
N CYS A 30 -13.59 -4.13 1.20
CA CYS A 30 -12.43 -4.00 2.09
C CYS A 30 -11.21 -3.41 1.36
N GLY A 31 -10.91 -3.90 0.15
CA GLY A 31 -9.83 -3.35 -0.67
C GLY A 31 -10.03 -1.87 -1.01
N VAL A 32 -11.24 -1.50 -1.42
CA VAL A 32 -11.61 -0.11 -1.77
C VAL A 32 -11.52 0.82 -0.56
N GLU A 33 -12.04 0.41 0.59
CA GLU A 33 -11.98 1.20 1.83
C GLU A 33 -10.53 1.44 2.28
N ILE A 34 -9.68 0.40 2.26
CA ILE A 34 -8.25 0.54 2.57
C ILE A 34 -7.55 1.48 1.56
N PHE A 35 -7.86 1.37 0.26
CA PHE A 35 -7.29 2.23 -0.77
C PHE A 35 -7.60 3.72 -0.53
N HIS A 36 -8.85 4.04 -0.17
CA HIS A 36 -9.23 5.42 0.12
C HIS A 36 -8.60 5.94 1.42
N GLU A 37 -8.47 5.12 2.46
CA GLU A 37 -7.75 5.52 3.67
C GLU A 37 -6.26 5.70 3.45
N LEU A 38 -5.65 4.86 2.62
CA LEU A 38 -4.25 5.04 2.20
C LEU A 38 -4.06 6.37 1.47
N LYS A 39 -4.98 6.74 0.58
CA LYS A 39 -4.97 8.06 -0.08
C LYS A 39 -5.00 9.20 0.94
N ASN A 40 -5.88 9.11 1.94
CA ASN A 40 -6.00 10.13 2.99
C ASN A 40 -4.70 10.24 3.79
N PHE A 41 -4.13 9.10 4.20
CA PHE A 41 -2.87 9.05 4.93
C PHE A 41 -1.71 9.68 4.15
N LEU A 42 -1.56 9.32 2.86
CA LEU A 42 -0.51 9.87 2.00
C LEU A 42 -0.65 11.39 1.81
N ARG A 43 -1.89 11.90 1.68
CA ARG A 43 -2.15 13.34 1.61
C ARG A 43 -1.77 14.07 2.89
N ILE A 44 -2.09 13.51 4.05
CA ILE A 44 -1.74 14.10 5.37
C ILE A 44 -0.21 14.21 5.52
N LYS A 45 0.53 13.25 5.01
CA LYS A 45 2.00 13.23 5.04
C LYS A 45 2.66 14.06 3.93
N ILE A 46 1.87 14.78 3.11
CA ILE A 46 2.35 15.61 1.98
C ILE A 46 3.10 14.76 0.93
N PHE A 47 2.73 13.49 0.79
CA PHE A 47 3.24 12.63 -0.28
C PHE A 47 2.43 12.84 -1.57
N LYS A 48 3.10 12.65 -2.72
CA LYS A 48 2.41 12.58 -4.01
C LYS A 48 1.46 11.39 -4.02
N THR A 49 0.25 11.61 -4.54
CA THR A 49 -0.79 10.57 -4.71
C THR A 49 -1.04 10.28 -6.20
N SER A 50 -0.01 10.44 -7.01
CA SER A 50 -0.03 10.02 -8.41
C SER A 50 -0.30 8.52 -8.49
N VAL A 51 -1.11 8.13 -9.47
CA VAL A 51 -1.52 6.76 -9.70
C VAL A 51 -0.64 6.16 -10.80
N GLY A 52 -0.09 4.97 -10.57
CA GLY A 52 0.68 4.22 -11.57
C GLY A 52 -0.19 3.39 -12.50
N ASP A 53 0.43 2.62 -13.39
CA ASP A 53 -0.26 1.87 -14.46
C ASP A 53 -1.25 0.81 -13.94
N GLU A 54 -0.99 0.25 -12.75
CA GLU A 54 -1.87 -0.73 -12.08
C GLU A 54 -2.93 -0.10 -11.15
N GLY A 55 -3.03 1.24 -11.13
CA GLY A 55 -3.99 1.93 -10.26
C GLY A 55 -3.54 2.14 -8.81
N GLY A 56 -2.34 1.67 -8.44
CA GLY A 56 -1.71 1.91 -7.13
C GLY A 56 -1.13 3.32 -6.97
N PHE A 57 -0.89 3.74 -5.72
CA PHE A 57 -0.20 5.01 -5.45
C PHE A 57 1.31 4.85 -5.60
N SER A 58 1.98 5.88 -6.15
CA SER A 58 3.45 5.95 -6.26
C SER A 58 4.02 7.12 -5.43
N PRO A 59 3.99 7.03 -4.08
CA PRO A 59 4.61 8.04 -3.22
C PRO A 59 6.13 7.92 -3.24
N GLN A 60 6.83 9.06 -3.14
CA GLN A 60 8.27 9.06 -2.87
C GLN A 60 8.51 8.74 -1.39
N LEU A 61 8.73 7.47 -1.10
CA LEU A 61 9.12 6.99 0.22
C LEU A 61 10.65 7.04 0.36
N LYS A 62 11.13 7.14 1.60
CA LYS A 62 12.57 7.09 1.92
C LYS A 62 13.01 5.69 2.32
N THR A 63 12.11 4.88 2.87
CA THR A 63 12.39 3.48 3.23
C THR A 63 11.18 2.57 2.97
N ALA A 64 11.44 1.26 2.79
CA ALA A 64 10.39 0.25 2.71
C ALA A 64 9.52 0.19 3.98
N GLU A 65 10.11 0.52 5.14
CA GLU A 65 9.39 0.60 6.42
C GLU A 65 8.32 1.69 6.42
N GLU A 66 8.55 2.83 5.76
CA GLU A 66 7.53 3.87 5.57
C GLU A 66 6.35 3.35 4.75
N GLY A 67 6.62 2.55 3.72
CA GLY A 67 5.59 1.89 2.91
C GLY A 67 4.76 0.89 3.72
N ASN A 68 5.44 0.00 4.45
CA ASN A 68 4.79 -0.95 5.35
C ASN A 68 3.89 -0.23 6.37
N ARG A 69 4.41 0.83 6.99
CA ARG A 69 3.67 1.61 7.99
C ARG A 69 2.46 2.30 7.38
N ALA A 70 2.58 2.86 6.18
CA ALA A 70 1.45 3.50 5.50
C ALA A 70 0.31 2.51 5.25
N ILE A 71 0.61 1.30 4.78
CA ILE A 71 -0.39 0.26 4.54
C ILE A 71 -1.02 -0.24 5.84
N LEU A 72 -0.22 -0.47 6.89
CA LEU A 72 -0.73 -0.90 8.19
C LEU A 72 -1.64 0.14 8.84
N GLU A 73 -1.30 1.44 8.74
CA GLU A 73 -2.17 2.51 9.21
C GLU A 73 -3.46 2.61 8.37
N ALA A 74 -3.40 2.43 7.05
CA ALA A 74 -4.58 2.40 6.19
C ALA A 74 -5.52 1.23 6.52
N ILE A 75 -4.98 0.04 6.79
CA ILE A 75 -5.76 -1.14 7.24
C ILE A 75 -6.44 -0.85 8.58
N LYS A 76 -5.73 -0.22 9.52
CA LYS A 76 -6.25 0.10 10.85
C LYS A 76 -7.35 1.17 10.80
N THR A 77 -7.13 2.23 10.04
CA THR A 77 -8.07 3.37 9.92
C THR A 77 -9.34 3.00 9.17
N SER A 78 -9.28 2.07 8.23
CA SER A 78 -10.44 1.48 7.56
C SER A 78 -11.23 0.48 8.43
N GLY A 79 -10.81 0.25 9.68
CA GLY A 79 -11.52 -0.61 10.62
C GLY A 79 -11.21 -2.10 10.51
N TYR A 80 -10.22 -2.48 9.69
CA TYR A 80 -9.77 -3.86 9.52
C TYR A 80 -8.54 -4.17 10.40
N LYS A 81 -8.21 -5.46 10.50
CA LYS A 81 -7.02 -5.93 11.22
C LYS A 81 -6.11 -6.70 10.27
N ALA A 82 -4.83 -6.31 10.21
CA ALA A 82 -3.83 -7.08 9.48
C ALA A 82 -3.75 -8.51 10.05
N GLY A 83 -3.74 -9.52 9.17
CA GLY A 83 -3.77 -10.94 9.55
C GLY A 83 -5.13 -11.46 10.03
N LYS A 84 -6.17 -10.61 10.13
CA LYS A 84 -7.56 -11.00 10.40
C LYS A 84 -8.51 -10.26 9.47
N GLY A 85 -8.74 -10.84 8.28
CA GLY A 85 -9.60 -10.26 7.25
C GLY A 85 -8.82 -9.71 6.06
N CYS A 86 -7.63 -9.15 6.30
CA CYS A 86 -6.74 -8.62 5.26
C CYS A 86 -5.29 -9.03 5.55
N PHE A 87 -4.63 -9.65 4.58
CA PHE A 87 -3.18 -9.89 4.60
C PHE A 87 -2.48 -8.77 3.86
N PHE A 88 -1.32 -8.39 4.39
CA PHE A 88 -0.39 -7.53 3.70
C PHE A 88 0.67 -8.41 3.04
N MET A 89 0.92 -8.18 1.76
CA MET A 89 1.94 -8.88 1.00
C MET A 89 2.83 -7.84 0.32
N SER A 90 4.14 -7.94 0.53
CA SER A 90 5.11 -7.14 -0.21
C SER A 90 5.81 -8.02 -1.23
N ARG A 91 5.77 -7.65 -2.51
CA ARG A 91 6.46 -8.40 -3.57
C ARG A 91 7.90 -7.88 -3.71
N PRO A 92 8.92 -8.74 -3.60
CA PRO A 92 10.30 -8.38 -3.94
C PRO A 92 10.46 -8.24 -5.45
N SER A 93 11.32 -7.31 -5.89
CA SER A 93 11.53 -6.92 -7.29
C SER A 93 12.15 -7.99 -8.22
N PHE A 94 12.30 -9.26 -7.81
CA PHE A 94 13.11 -10.27 -8.53
C PHE A 94 12.43 -11.64 -8.75
N PHE A 95 11.11 -11.71 -8.68
CA PHE A 95 10.34 -12.86 -9.20
C PHE A 95 9.27 -12.37 -10.17
#